data_AF-A0A834GA28-F1
#
_entry.id   AF-A0A834GA28-F1
#
_cell.length_a   1.000
_cell.length_b   1.000
_cell.length_c   1.000
_cell.angle_alpha   90.00
_cell.angle_beta   90.00
_cell.angle_gamma   90.00
#
_symmetry.space_group_name_H-M   'P 1'
#
loop_
_entity.id
_entity.type
_entity.pdbx_description
1 polymer ?
#
loop_
_entity_poly.entity_id
_entity_poly.type
_entity_poly.pdbx_seq_one_letter_code
_entity_poly.pdbx_strand_id
1 'polypeptide(L)'
;MMLWRRSSDEGDDEWADLISVGDCLDVGPDNLLAAGNYADDLGTLPILQTTQRYVDTMHDLDALINKDRDLDHHRPEYQIIVDCNALSVDIDDEILTVHNFIRDNYRYKFPELESLVLHPIDYARLVKKIGNETDLTLVDLEGLVPSAMILVISITASTTGGKPLSEEVLRKTIDACDRALALDSSKTKVLDFLEGRMGFVAPNLSAVVGSAILLAGIQLGRRRGYRDEIRKTIEKWQELPPAKRAKLLPVPDCKPAKKKRGGRRLRKMKQRYAMTDERKKTNRMKFGVPEE
;
A
#
# COMPACT_ATOMS: atom_id res chain seq x y z
N MET A 1 8.19 -10.17 -43.46
CA MET A 1 9.10 -10.99 -42.64
C MET A 1 10.09 -10.03 -42.00
N MET A 2 9.74 -9.44 -40.87
CA MET A 2 10.32 -9.86 -39.57
C MET A 2 11.81 -10.15 -39.69
N LEU A 3 12.61 -9.24 -39.17
CA LEU A 3 13.67 -9.57 -38.21
C LEU A 3 13.85 -8.37 -37.29
N TRP A 4 12.88 -8.23 -36.38
CA TRP A 4 13.17 -7.76 -35.03
C TRP A 4 14.24 -8.71 -34.48
N ARG A 5 15.44 -8.18 -34.27
CA ARG A 5 16.51 -8.85 -33.52
C ARG A 5 17.10 -7.84 -32.54
N ARG A 6 16.45 -7.79 -31.39
CA ARG A 6 17.03 -7.95 -30.05
C ARG A 6 18.49 -7.49 -29.88
N SER A 7 18.62 -6.31 -29.29
CA SER A 7 19.48 -5.99 -28.14
C SER A 7 18.49 -5.48 -27.06
N SER A 8 18.35 -5.96 -25.82
CA SER A 8 19.30 -6.55 -24.85
C SER A 8 20.62 -5.79 -24.89
N ASP A 9 20.93 -4.85 -24.00
CA ASP A 9 20.57 -4.71 -22.59
C ASP A 9 20.48 -3.20 -22.23
N GLU A 10 20.13 -2.93 -20.97
CA GLU A 10 20.18 -1.63 -20.26
C GLU A 10 18.83 -0.88 -20.16
N GLY A 11 18.18 -1.01 -18.99
CA GLY A 11 17.13 -0.06 -18.61
C GLY A 11 16.13 -0.46 -17.52
N ASP A 12 16.12 -1.70 -17.03
CA ASP A 12 15.08 -2.17 -16.10
C ASP A 12 15.70 -2.79 -14.81
N ASP A 13 16.36 -2.00 -13.96
CA ASP A 13 16.84 -2.46 -12.64
C ASP A 13 16.80 -1.35 -11.56
N GLU A 14 15.76 -0.49 -11.53
CA GLU A 14 15.63 0.55 -10.49
C GLU A 14 14.38 0.45 -9.61
N TRP A 15 13.60 -0.62 -9.72
CA TRP A 15 12.36 -0.78 -8.92
C TRP A 15 12.24 -2.11 -8.16
N ALA A 16 13.31 -2.90 -8.10
CA ALA A 16 13.31 -4.20 -7.39
C ALA A 16 13.82 -4.12 -5.94
N ASP A 17 14.40 -3.01 -5.50
CA ASP A 17 15.01 -2.90 -4.15
C ASP A 17 14.08 -2.36 -3.05
N LEU A 18 12.82 -2.04 -3.37
CA LEU A 18 11.89 -1.47 -2.38
C LEU A 18 10.93 -2.48 -1.70
N ILE A 19 11.08 -3.79 -1.90
CA ILE A 19 10.18 -4.81 -1.32
C ILE A 19 10.90 -5.89 -0.50
N SER A 20 12.22 -5.80 -0.26
CA SER A 20 12.90 -6.80 0.58
C SER A 20 13.96 -6.20 1.50
N VAL A 21 13.51 -5.46 2.52
CA VAL A 21 14.26 -5.32 3.77
C VAL A 21 13.30 -5.59 4.93
N GLY A 22 12.95 -6.87 5.06
CA GLY A 22 12.70 -7.45 6.36
C GLY A 22 14.05 -7.77 6.99
N ASP A 23 14.80 -6.73 7.38
CA ASP A 23 15.96 -6.91 8.26
C ASP A 23 15.46 -6.87 9.69
N CYS A 24 15.41 -8.07 10.28
CA CYS A 24 15.41 -8.27 11.71
C CYS A 24 16.62 -7.54 12.30
N LEU A 25 16.40 -6.37 12.90
CA LEU A 25 17.37 -5.81 13.84
C LEU A 25 17.38 -6.72 15.07
N ASP A 26 18.38 -7.60 15.11
CA ASP A 26 18.77 -8.37 16.29
C ASP A 26 19.36 -7.37 17.31
N VAL A 27 18.49 -6.68 18.03
CA VAL A 27 18.87 -5.78 19.11
C VAL A 27 19.11 -6.66 20.34
N GLY A 28 20.39 -6.91 20.62
CA GLY A 28 20.82 -7.60 21.83
C GLY A 28 20.24 -6.96 23.10
N PRO A 29 20.11 -7.73 24.20
CA PRO A 29 19.34 -7.36 25.39
C PRO A 29 19.87 -6.13 26.15
N ASP A 30 21.04 -5.61 25.77
CA ASP A 30 21.73 -4.57 26.53
C ASP A 30 21.33 -3.13 26.11
N ASN A 31 20.60 -2.95 25.00
CA ASN A 31 20.14 -1.63 24.53
C ASN A 31 18.69 -1.27 24.91
N LEU A 32 17.96 -2.18 25.57
CA LEU A 32 16.57 -1.97 26.00
C LEU A 32 16.43 -1.04 27.21
N LEU A 33 17.50 -0.78 27.94
CA LEU A 33 17.47 0.08 29.14
C LEU A 33 17.74 1.56 28.82
N ALA A 34 18.30 1.88 27.65
CA ALA A 34 18.60 3.26 27.26
C ALA A 34 17.45 3.95 26.50
N ALA A 35 16.52 3.19 25.91
CA ALA A 35 15.31 3.72 25.27
C ALA A 35 14.20 4.10 26.27
N GLY A 36 14.27 3.59 27.50
CA GLY A 36 13.23 3.79 28.53
C GLY A 36 13.17 5.19 29.14
N ASN A 37 14.19 6.04 28.94
CA ASN A 37 14.30 7.33 29.63
C ASN A 37 14.05 8.57 28.73
N TYR A 38 13.70 8.39 27.46
CA TYR A 38 13.44 9.50 26.52
C TYR A 38 11.99 9.57 25.99
N ALA A 39 11.12 8.65 26.42
CA ALA A 39 9.76 8.49 25.86
C ALA A 39 8.62 8.75 26.86
N ASP A 40 8.90 9.40 28.01
CA ASP A 40 7.95 9.45 29.14
C ASP A 40 7.00 10.67 29.12
N ASP A 41 7.25 11.70 28.31
CA ASP A 41 6.36 12.87 28.26
C ASP A 41 5.48 12.89 27.02
N LEU A 42 4.17 12.77 27.24
CA LEU A 42 3.09 13.04 26.27
C LEU A 42 3.27 14.40 25.57
N GLY A 43 3.93 15.35 26.24
CA GLY A 43 4.29 16.67 25.70
C GLY A 43 5.39 16.66 24.62
N THR A 44 6.07 15.53 24.41
CA THR A 44 7.07 15.34 23.35
C THR A 44 6.43 14.89 22.04
N LEU A 45 5.20 14.38 22.07
CA LEU A 45 4.46 14.02 20.87
C LEU A 45 4.13 15.31 20.10
N PRO A 46 4.34 15.36 18.77
CA PRO A 46 4.04 16.54 17.97
C PRO A 46 2.57 16.91 18.15
N ILE A 47 2.28 18.05 18.77
CA ILE A 47 0.89 18.48 19.04
C ILE A 47 0.39 19.29 17.87
N LEU A 48 -0.09 18.59 16.83
CA LEU A 48 -0.65 19.23 15.64
C LEU A 48 -1.81 20.14 16.03
N GLN A 49 -2.63 19.73 17.00
CA GLN A 49 -3.74 20.51 17.55
C GLN A 49 -3.32 21.87 18.12
N THR A 50 -2.06 22.05 18.52
CA THR A 50 -1.53 23.33 19.00
C THR A 50 -0.84 24.15 17.92
N THR A 51 -0.62 23.56 16.74
CA THR A 51 0.00 24.27 15.63
C THR A 51 -0.97 25.33 15.13
N GLN A 52 -0.50 26.57 14.99
CA GLN A 52 -1.31 27.69 14.47
C GLN A 52 -2.00 27.32 13.15
N ARG A 53 -1.28 26.62 12.26
CA ARG A 53 -1.82 26.10 10.99
C ARG A 53 -3.08 25.27 11.17
N TYR A 54 -3.16 24.39 12.17
CA TYR A 54 -4.34 23.56 12.41
C TYR A 54 -5.51 24.37 12.97
N VAL A 55 -5.23 25.26 13.93
CA VAL A 55 -6.26 26.09 14.56
C VAL A 55 -6.89 27.02 13.54
N ASP A 56 -6.08 27.70 12.72
CA ASP A 56 -6.54 28.65 11.73
C ASP A 56 -7.43 27.98 10.67
N THR A 57 -6.99 26.83 10.16
CA THR A 57 -7.68 26.09 9.10
C THR A 57 -8.94 25.38 9.58
N MET A 58 -8.95 24.84 10.80
CA MET A 58 -10.16 24.27 11.40
C MET A 58 -11.19 25.38 11.70
N HIS A 59 -10.74 26.55 12.16
CA HIS A 59 -11.61 27.70 12.36
C HIS A 59 -12.20 28.20 11.02
N ASP A 60 -11.38 28.33 9.99
CA ASP A 60 -11.82 28.72 8.64
C ASP A 60 -12.80 27.69 8.05
N LEU A 61 -12.57 26.40 8.29
CA LEU A 61 -13.47 25.32 7.90
C LEU A 61 -14.81 25.41 8.63
N ASP A 62 -14.82 25.60 9.95
CA ASP A 62 -16.05 25.74 10.74
C ASP A 62 -16.85 26.99 10.31
N ALA A 63 -16.18 28.09 9.98
CA ALA A 63 -16.82 29.30 9.43
C ALA A 63 -17.48 29.02 8.07
N LEU A 64 -16.83 28.25 7.20
CA LEU A 64 -17.37 27.85 5.89
C LEU A 64 -18.52 26.84 5.99
N ILE A 65 -18.50 25.94 6.98
CA ILE A 65 -19.60 25.01 7.27
C ILE A 65 -20.83 25.79 7.76
N ASN A 66 -20.64 26.71 8.70
CA ASN A 66 -21.72 27.49 9.30
C ASN A 66 -22.32 28.56 8.37
N LYS A 67 -21.77 28.72 7.15
CA LYS A 67 -22.21 29.70 6.14
C LYS A 67 -22.24 31.14 6.67
N ASP A 68 -21.34 31.50 7.58
CA ASP A 68 -21.12 32.91 7.87
C ASP A 68 -20.54 33.55 6.61
N ARG A 69 -21.41 34.30 5.91
CA ARG A 69 -21.12 34.95 4.62
C ARG A 69 -20.22 36.18 4.74
N ASP A 70 -19.66 36.42 5.92
CA ASP A 70 -18.77 37.52 6.23
C ASP A 70 -17.33 37.03 6.43
N LEU A 71 -16.92 35.98 5.70
CA LEU A 71 -15.49 35.74 5.51
C LEU A 71 -14.94 36.85 4.61
N ASP A 72 -14.36 37.85 5.27
CA ASP A 72 -13.51 38.85 4.66
C ASP A 72 -12.54 38.18 3.69
N HIS A 73 -12.30 38.88 2.57
CA HIS A 73 -11.66 38.42 1.34
C HIS A 73 -10.17 38.01 1.46
N HIS A 74 -9.69 37.58 2.64
CA HIS A 74 -8.28 37.37 2.91
C HIS A 74 -7.70 36.06 2.37
N ARG A 75 -8.51 34.99 2.24
CA ARG A 75 -8.08 33.74 1.57
C ARG A 75 -9.11 33.26 0.54
N PRO A 76 -8.70 32.92 -0.69
CA PRO A 76 -9.61 32.33 -1.65
C PRO A 76 -10.04 30.93 -1.17
N GLU A 77 -11.32 30.56 -1.38
CA GLU A 77 -11.90 29.28 -0.95
C GLU A 77 -11.08 28.06 -1.41
N TYR A 78 -10.48 28.13 -2.59
CA TYR A 78 -9.57 27.11 -3.10
C TYR A 78 -8.33 26.88 -2.21
N GLN A 79 -7.76 27.94 -1.63
CA GLN A 79 -6.57 27.80 -0.78
C GLN A 79 -6.91 27.02 0.49
N ILE A 80 -8.09 27.26 1.07
CA ILE A 80 -8.56 26.54 2.26
C ILE A 80 -8.72 25.06 1.94
N ILE A 81 -9.23 24.70 0.75
CA ILE A 81 -9.34 23.30 0.31
C ILE A 81 -7.97 22.63 0.21
N VAL A 82 -6.95 23.33 -0.32
CA VAL A 82 -5.58 22.80 -0.39
C VAL A 82 -5.00 22.62 1.01
N ASP A 83 -5.19 23.60 1.88
CA ASP A 83 -4.71 23.56 3.26
C ASP A 83 -5.38 22.42 4.04
N CYS A 84 -6.69 22.22 3.88
CA CYS A 84 -7.44 21.10 4.46
C CYS A 84 -6.94 19.73 3.98
N ASN A 85 -6.59 19.58 2.70
CA ASN A 85 -5.99 18.34 2.19
C ASN A 85 -4.65 18.06 2.85
N ALA A 86 -3.77 19.06 2.95
CA ALA A 86 -2.49 18.91 3.63
C ALA A 86 -2.67 18.48 5.09
N LEU A 87 -3.61 19.12 5.79
CA LEU A 87 -3.92 18.79 7.18
C LEU A 87 -4.48 17.39 7.37
N SER A 88 -5.24 16.87 6.40
CA SER A 88 -5.74 15.49 6.49
C SER A 88 -4.60 14.47 6.54
N VAL A 89 -3.51 14.71 5.81
CA VAL A 89 -2.31 13.88 5.82
C VAL A 89 -1.56 14.06 7.14
N ASP A 90 -1.39 15.30 7.59
CA ASP A 90 -0.71 15.57 8.86
C ASP A 90 -1.45 14.91 10.05
N ILE A 91 -2.78 14.92 10.05
CA ILE A 91 -3.62 14.26 11.06
C ILE A 91 -3.37 12.75 11.06
N ASP A 92 -3.23 12.12 9.88
CA ASP A 92 -2.96 10.69 9.78
C ASP A 92 -1.58 10.31 10.35
N ASP A 93 -0.56 11.11 10.05
CA ASP A 93 0.78 10.91 10.59
C ASP A 93 0.81 11.08 12.12
N GLU A 94 0.05 12.04 12.67
CA GLU A 94 -0.08 12.22 14.12
C GLU A 94 -0.86 11.06 14.76
N ILE A 95 -1.96 10.59 14.15
CA ILE A 95 -2.71 9.42 14.64
C ILE A 95 -1.78 8.19 14.74
N LEU A 96 -0.93 7.96 13.75
CA LEU A 96 0.05 6.86 13.79
C LEU A 96 1.08 7.05 14.91
N THR A 97 1.56 8.27 15.11
CA THR A 97 2.52 8.59 16.18
C THR A 97 1.90 8.37 17.56
N VAL A 98 0.66 8.83 17.76
CA VAL A 98 -0.10 8.62 19.01
C VAL A 98 -0.42 7.14 19.22
N HIS A 99 -0.77 6.40 18.17
CA HIS A 99 -1.00 4.96 18.26
C HIS A 99 0.24 4.20 18.71
N ASN A 100 1.42 4.50 18.16
CA ASN A 100 2.68 3.91 18.61
C ASN A 100 2.93 4.21 20.10
N PHE A 101 2.67 5.44 20.56
CA PHE A 101 2.77 5.79 21.97
C PHE A 101 1.81 4.99 22.86
N ILE A 102 0.53 4.86 22.46
CA ILE A 102 -0.46 4.06 23.21
C ILE A 102 0.00 2.60 23.27
N ARG A 103 0.45 2.04 22.15
CA ARG A 103 0.94 0.67 22.06
C ARG A 103 2.10 0.44 23.02
N ASP A 104 3.12 1.29 22.99
CA ASP A 104 4.35 1.08 23.74
C ASP A 104 4.07 1.12 25.26
N ASN A 105 3.15 1.98 25.70
CA ASN A 105 2.70 2.03 27.09
C ASN A 105 1.77 0.86 27.46
N TYR A 106 0.83 0.47 26.59
CA TYR A 106 -0.17 -0.55 26.92
C TYR A 106 0.35 -1.98 26.77
N ARG A 107 1.48 -2.17 26.07
CA ARG A 107 2.17 -3.46 25.90
C ARG A 107 2.51 -4.15 27.23
N TYR A 108 2.77 -3.41 28.30
CA TYR A 108 3.06 -3.99 29.62
C TYR A 108 1.86 -4.69 30.26
N LYS A 109 0.64 -4.27 29.92
CA LYS A 109 -0.60 -4.88 30.41
C LYS A 109 -1.13 -5.94 29.46
N PHE A 110 -1.15 -5.66 28.16
CA PHE A 110 -1.76 -6.58 27.19
C PHE A 110 -0.97 -6.59 25.88
N PRO A 111 0.16 -7.32 25.81
CA PRO A 111 1.03 -7.32 24.64
C PRO A 111 0.38 -7.94 23.40
N GLU A 112 -0.54 -8.89 23.58
CA GLU A 112 -1.20 -9.56 22.45
C GLU A 112 -2.17 -8.65 21.69
N LEU A 113 -2.67 -7.57 22.32
CA LEU A 113 -3.68 -6.68 21.74
C LEU A 113 -3.21 -6.02 20.43
N GLU A 114 -1.92 -5.70 20.32
CA GLU A 114 -1.32 -5.14 19.10
C GLU A 114 -1.51 -6.07 17.90
N SER A 115 -1.30 -7.37 18.10
CA SER A 115 -1.42 -8.36 17.02
C SER A 115 -2.87 -8.65 16.63
N LEU A 116 -3.81 -8.41 17.54
CA LEU A 116 -5.23 -8.67 17.33
C LEU A 116 -5.92 -7.52 16.58
N VAL A 117 -5.51 -6.27 16.82
CA VAL A 117 -6.20 -5.08 16.30
C VAL A 117 -5.20 -4.20 15.58
N LEU A 118 -5.25 -4.26 14.25
CA LEU A 118 -4.33 -3.53 13.36
C LEU A 118 -4.75 -2.08 13.11
N HIS A 119 -6.03 -1.75 13.31
CA HIS A 119 -6.55 -0.41 13.01
C HIS A 119 -6.30 0.56 14.18
N PRO A 120 -5.60 1.70 13.98
CA PRO A 120 -5.15 2.58 15.07
C PRO A 120 -6.28 3.13 15.95
N ILE A 121 -7.39 3.53 15.33
CA ILE A 121 -8.52 4.15 16.03
C ILE A 121 -9.28 3.10 16.85
N ASP A 122 -9.50 1.90 16.31
CA ASP A 122 -10.20 0.85 17.05
C ASP A 122 -9.36 0.32 18.21
N TYR A 123 -8.04 0.26 18.02
CA TYR A 123 -7.10 -0.01 19.10
C TYR A 123 -7.25 1.02 20.24
N ALA A 124 -7.27 2.32 19.93
CA ALA A 124 -7.46 3.37 20.94
C ALA A 124 -8.82 3.27 21.65
N ARG A 125 -9.91 2.97 20.92
CA ARG A 125 -11.25 2.77 21.51
C ARG A 125 -11.27 1.58 22.48
N LEU A 126 -10.64 0.47 22.10
CA LEU A 126 -10.54 -0.73 22.93
C LEU A 126 -9.68 -0.49 24.16
N VAL A 127 -8.51 0.10 24.02
CA VAL A 127 -7.63 0.44 25.15
C VAL A 127 -8.37 1.34 26.15
N LYS A 128 -9.08 2.35 25.65
CA LYS A 128 -9.90 3.24 26.48
C LYS A 128 -11.03 2.51 27.21
N LYS A 129 -11.66 1.52 26.59
CA LYS A 129 -12.74 0.71 27.19
C LYS A 129 -12.25 -0.32 28.19
N ILE A 130 -11.12 -0.98 27.90
CA ILE A 130 -10.56 -2.05 28.74
C ILE A 130 -9.81 -1.45 29.94
N GLY A 131 -9.11 -0.33 29.76
CA GLY A 131 -8.40 0.37 30.83
C GLY A 131 -7.47 -0.54 31.62
N ASN A 132 -7.64 -0.62 32.94
CA ASN A 132 -6.91 -1.52 33.83
C ASN A 132 -7.73 -2.74 34.30
N GLU A 133 -8.91 -2.96 33.72
CA GLU A 133 -9.79 -4.06 34.11
C GLU A 133 -9.18 -5.42 33.75
N THR A 134 -9.32 -6.41 34.65
CA THR A 134 -8.85 -7.79 34.49
C THR A 134 -9.93 -8.69 33.88
N ASP A 135 -11.19 -8.41 34.21
CA ASP A 135 -12.33 -9.20 33.78
C ASP A 135 -13.05 -8.51 32.61
N LEU A 136 -12.72 -8.93 31.38
CA LEU A 136 -13.35 -8.37 30.17
C LEU A 136 -14.84 -8.64 30.04
N THR A 137 -15.41 -9.53 30.84
CA THR A 137 -16.88 -9.76 30.87
C THR A 137 -17.66 -8.58 31.45
N LEU A 138 -16.99 -7.70 32.20
CA LEU A 138 -17.58 -6.48 32.76
C LEU A 138 -17.57 -5.32 31.76
N VAL A 139 -16.70 -5.38 30.75
CA VAL A 139 -16.58 -4.36 29.72
C VAL A 139 -17.52 -4.68 28.58
N ASP A 140 -18.43 -3.75 28.29
CA ASP A 140 -19.22 -3.83 27.07
C ASP A 140 -18.37 -3.41 25.85
N LEU A 141 -17.97 -4.43 25.08
CA LEU A 141 -17.22 -4.30 23.83
C LEU A 141 -18.13 -4.37 22.59
N GLU A 142 -19.45 -4.46 22.78
CA GLU A 142 -20.40 -4.53 21.68
C GLU A 142 -20.37 -3.25 20.84
N GLY A 143 -20.40 -3.40 19.52
CA GLY A 143 -20.43 -2.29 18.56
C GLY A 143 -19.07 -1.68 18.20
N LEU A 144 -17.98 -2.02 18.92
CA LEU A 144 -16.62 -1.59 18.54
C LEU A 144 -15.96 -2.56 17.55
N VAL A 145 -16.12 -3.86 17.79
CA VAL A 145 -15.42 -4.91 17.05
C VAL A 145 -16.37 -6.08 16.81
N PRO A 146 -16.26 -6.83 15.70
CA PRO A 146 -17.05 -8.03 15.49
C PRO A 146 -16.98 -9.03 16.66
N SER A 147 -18.08 -9.71 16.94
CA SER A 147 -18.19 -10.66 18.07
C SER A 147 -17.12 -11.76 18.07
N ALA A 148 -16.65 -12.17 16.89
CA ALA A 148 -15.56 -13.13 16.76
C ALA A 148 -14.25 -12.63 17.40
N MET A 149 -13.93 -11.34 17.25
CA MET A 149 -12.73 -10.74 17.85
C MET A 149 -12.91 -10.49 19.35
N ILE A 150 -14.13 -10.15 19.81
CA ILE A 150 -14.42 -10.02 21.26
C ILE A 150 -14.06 -11.32 21.99
N LEU A 151 -14.46 -12.47 21.43
CA LEU A 151 -14.12 -13.77 21.99
C LEU A 151 -12.60 -14.01 22.04
N VAL A 152 -11.89 -13.71 20.95
CA VAL A 152 -10.42 -13.89 20.88
C VAL A 152 -9.73 -12.97 21.89
N ILE A 153 -10.14 -11.72 22.00
CA ILE A 153 -9.64 -10.75 22.98
C ILE A 153 -9.91 -11.24 24.41
N SER A 154 -11.11 -11.77 24.68
CA SER A 154 -11.46 -12.34 25.98
C SER A 154 -10.58 -13.53 26.36
N ILE A 155 -10.37 -14.47 25.44
CA ILE A 155 -9.57 -15.67 25.69
C ILE A 155 -8.09 -15.28 25.90
N THR A 156 -7.56 -14.41 25.04
CA THR A 156 -6.15 -13.97 25.12
C THR A 156 -5.88 -13.16 26.38
N ALA A 157 -6.80 -12.31 26.82
CA ALA A 157 -6.65 -11.58 28.07
C ALA A 157 -6.80 -12.47 29.31
N SER A 158 -7.62 -13.53 29.28
CA SER A 158 -7.65 -14.51 30.38
C SER A 158 -6.35 -15.30 30.51
N THR A 159 -5.57 -15.42 29.42
CA THR A 159 -4.27 -16.11 29.41
C THR A 159 -3.07 -15.16 29.35
N THR A 160 -3.28 -13.84 29.42
CA THR A 160 -2.18 -12.86 29.30
C THR A 160 -1.37 -12.81 30.59
N GLY A 161 -0.06 -12.72 30.45
CA GLY A 161 0.89 -12.59 31.57
C GLY A 161 1.16 -11.15 31.99
N GLY A 162 0.40 -10.18 31.45
CA GLY A 162 0.62 -8.76 31.71
C GLY A 162 0.29 -8.32 33.13
N LYS A 163 0.84 -7.16 33.52
CA LYS A 163 0.65 -6.58 34.86
C LYS A 163 -0.25 -5.34 34.78
N PRO A 164 -1.01 -5.03 35.83
CA PRO A 164 -1.76 -3.77 35.88
C PRO A 164 -0.79 -2.58 35.80
N LEU A 165 -1.16 -1.57 35.01
CA LEU A 165 -0.37 -0.36 34.83
C LEU A 165 -0.47 0.54 36.06
N SER A 166 0.56 1.34 36.31
CA SER A 166 0.50 2.43 37.30
C SER A 166 -0.57 3.44 36.88
N GLU A 167 -1.27 4.03 37.85
CA GLU A 167 -2.35 4.99 37.61
C GLU A 167 -1.88 6.21 36.79
N GLU A 168 -0.63 6.64 36.99
CA GLU A 168 -0.06 7.77 36.23
C GLU A 168 0.12 7.43 34.75
N VAL A 169 0.62 6.24 34.44
CA VAL A 169 0.85 5.75 33.07
C VAL A 169 -0.49 5.45 32.40
N LEU A 170 -1.44 4.86 33.14
CA LEU A 170 -2.78 4.61 32.65
C LEU A 170 -3.46 5.93 32.25
N ARG A 171 -3.39 6.96 33.11
CA ARG A 171 -3.95 8.28 32.81
C ARG A 171 -3.33 8.90 31.56
N LYS A 172 -2.00 8.86 31.40
CA LYS A 172 -1.31 9.33 30.18
C LYS A 172 -1.78 8.55 28.93
N THR A 173 -1.98 7.25 29.07
CA THR A 173 -2.42 6.37 27.97
C THR A 173 -3.87 6.67 27.56
N ILE A 174 -4.76 6.89 28.53
CA ILE A 174 -6.16 7.27 28.27
C ILE A 174 -6.23 8.66 27.61
N ASP A 175 -5.44 9.62 28.09
CA ASP A 175 -5.37 10.96 27.49
C ASP A 175 -4.88 10.91 26.03
N ALA A 176 -3.88 10.07 25.75
CA ALA A 176 -3.44 9.80 24.38
C ALA A 176 -4.56 9.16 23.52
N CYS A 177 -5.36 8.25 24.09
CA CYS A 177 -6.52 7.68 23.39
C CYS A 177 -7.57 8.75 23.08
N ASP A 178 -7.86 9.65 24.01
CA ASP A 178 -8.80 10.77 23.82
C ASP A 178 -8.34 11.71 22.73
N ARG A 179 -7.04 12.02 22.70
CA ARG A 179 -6.44 12.80 21.62
C ARG A 179 -6.55 12.12 20.26
N ALA A 180 -6.28 10.81 20.16
CA ALA A 180 -6.45 10.06 18.92
C ALA A 180 -7.90 10.11 18.41
N LEU A 181 -8.88 9.97 19.32
CA LEU A 181 -10.31 10.07 18.97
C LEU A 181 -10.73 11.49 18.58
N ALA A 182 -10.17 12.51 19.23
CA ALA A 182 -10.39 13.89 18.84
C ALA A 182 -9.87 14.16 17.42
N LEU A 183 -8.67 13.66 17.08
CA LEU A 183 -8.10 13.75 15.74
C LEU A 183 -8.95 13.03 14.69
N ASP A 184 -9.45 11.83 14.99
CA ASP A 184 -10.37 11.08 14.13
C ASP A 184 -11.67 11.87 13.84
N SER A 185 -12.22 12.54 14.87
CA SER A 185 -13.41 13.37 14.70
C SER A 185 -13.13 14.61 13.84
N SER A 186 -11.99 15.26 14.03
CA SER A 186 -11.56 16.41 13.23
C SER A 186 -11.27 16.00 11.78
N LYS A 187 -10.62 14.85 11.56
CA LYS A 187 -10.41 14.28 10.24
C LYS A 187 -11.74 14.08 9.53
N THR A 188 -12.70 13.44 10.19
CA THR A 188 -14.04 13.20 9.63
C THR A 188 -14.69 14.51 9.17
N LYS A 189 -14.64 15.57 10.00
CA LYS A 189 -15.15 16.91 9.62
C LYS A 189 -14.47 17.48 8.38
N VAL A 190 -13.14 17.36 8.30
CA VAL A 190 -12.34 17.82 7.15
C VAL A 190 -12.74 17.05 5.88
N LEU A 191 -12.87 15.73 5.97
CA LEU A 191 -13.26 14.87 4.85
C LEU A 191 -14.67 15.18 4.36
N ASP A 192 -15.63 15.34 5.26
CA ASP A 192 -17.03 15.67 4.92
C ASP A 192 -17.12 17.02 4.20
N PHE A 193 -16.38 18.03 4.68
CA PHE A 193 -16.30 19.34 4.03
C PHE A 193 -15.71 19.23 2.61
N LEU A 194 -14.60 18.52 2.47
CA LEU A 194 -13.93 18.37 1.19
C LEU A 194 -14.78 17.57 0.20
N GLU A 195 -15.48 16.52 0.63
CA GLU A 195 -16.40 15.77 -0.21
C GLU A 195 -17.51 16.67 -0.78
N GLY A 196 -18.10 17.52 0.06
CA GLY A 196 -19.12 18.49 -0.37
C GLY A 196 -18.61 19.52 -1.38
N ARG A 197 -17.34 19.93 -1.30
CA ARG A 197 -16.74 20.98 -2.16
C ARG A 197 -16.03 20.41 -3.40
N MET A 198 -15.48 19.20 -3.35
CA MET A 198 -14.71 18.59 -4.45
C MET A 198 -15.55 18.32 -5.70
N GLY A 199 -16.85 18.09 -5.52
CA GLY A 199 -17.81 17.95 -6.63
C GLY A 199 -17.89 19.19 -7.52
N PHE A 200 -17.67 20.39 -6.96
CA PHE A 200 -17.64 21.64 -7.72
C PHE A 200 -16.22 22.00 -8.19
N VAL A 201 -15.21 21.77 -7.35
CA VAL A 201 -13.81 22.14 -7.63
C VAL A 201 -13.18 21.24 -8.69
N ALA A 202 -13.43 19.93 -8.64
CA ALA A 202 -12.83 18.94 -9.52
C ALA A 202 -13.84 17.87 -10.01
N PRO A 203 -14.88 18.27 -10.77
CA PRO A 203 -16.01 17.38 -11.14
C PRO A 203 -15.60 16.19 -12.03
N ASN A 204 -14.50 16.31 -12.78
CA ASN A 204 -14.04 15.23 -13.67
C ASN A 204 -13.23 14.18 -12.93
N LEU A 205 -12.40 14.63 -11.99
CA LEU A 205 -11.62 13.74 -11.15
C LEU A 205 -12.56 12.99 -10.21
N SER A 206 -13.47 13.72 -9.55
CA SER A 206 -14.49 13.13 -8.66
C SER A 206 -15.30 12.04 -9.35
N ALA A 207 -15.65 12.24 -10.62
CA ALA A 207 -16.37 11.25 -11.40
C ALA A 207 -15.57 9.96 -11.69
N VAL A 208 -14.23 10.02 -11.76
CA VAL A 208 -13.38 8.87 -12.11
C VAL A 208 -12.91 8.10 -10.88
N VAL A 209 -12.42 8.81 -9.86
CA VAL A 209 -11.71 8.25 -8.70
C VAL A 209 -12.59 8.21 -7.45
N GLY A 210 -13.66 9.01 -7.40
CA GLY A 210 -14.49 9.24 -6.21
C GLY A 210 -13.96 10.40 -5.36
N SER A 211 -14.87 11.13 -4.70
CA SER A 211 -14.58 12.26 -3.79
C SER A 211 -13.59 11.87 -2.69
N ALA A 212 -13.78 10.70 -2.07
CA ALA A 212 -13.00 10.24 -0.93
C ALA A 212 -11.54 9.85 -1.23
N ILE A 213 -11.19 9.49 -2.47
CA ILE A 213 -9.83 9.03 -2.80
C ILE A 213 -8.97 10.17 -3.40
N LEU A 214 -9.61 11.21 -3.96
CA LEU A 214 -8.90 12.34 -4.58
C LEU A 214 -8.24 13.29 -3.60
N LEU A 215 -8.61 13.21 -2.33
CA LEU A 215 -8.10 14.06 -1.25
C LEU A 215 -6.57 14.00 -1.14
N ALA A 216 -5.96 12.89 -1.58
CA ALA A 216 -4.52 12.70 -1.62
C ALA A 216 -3.83 13.08 -2.95
N GLY A 217 -4.57 13.49 -4.00
CA GLY A 217 -4.07 13.41 -5.38
C GLY A 217 -4.54 14.49 -6.35
N ILE A 218 -4.78 15.72 -5.89
CA ILE A 218 -5.25 16.81 -6.78
C ILE A 218 -4.08 17.44 -7.53
N GLN A 219 -3.59 16.73 -8.54
CA GLN A 219 -2.97 17.32 -9.71
C GLN A 219 -3.21 16.31 -10.82
N LEU A 220 -4.20 16.53 -11.69
CA LEU A 220 -4.18 16.15 -13.11
C LEU A 220 -5.52 16.42 -13.80
N GLY A 221 -5.43 16.97 -15.00
CA GLY A 221 -6.53 17.56 -15.74
C GLY A 221 -7.54 16.57 -16.33
N ARG A 222 -8.80 17.00 -16.25
CA ARG A 222 -9.84 17.03 -17.30
C ARG A 222 -9.74 15.98 -18.43
N ARG A 223 -10.45 14.85 -18.32
CA ARG A 223 -11.48 14.41 -19.30
C ARG A 223 -12.55 13.51 -18.68
N ARG A 224 -13.81 13.74 -19.06
CA ARG A 224 -14.93 12.81 -18.87
C ARG A 224 -14.88 11.79 -20.00
N GLY A 225 -14.73 10.50 -19.67
CA GLY A 225 -14.61 9.40 -20.63
C GLY A 225 -13.60 8.32 -20.20
N TYR A 226 -12.57 8.70 -19.44
CA TYR A 226 -11.55 7.77 -18.98
C TYR A 226 -12.08 6.68 -18.05
N ARG A 227 -13.13 6.93 -17.26
CA ARG A 227 -13.68 5.92 -16.36
C ARG A 227 -14.14 4.67 -17.10
N ASP A 228 -14.84 4.84 -18.20
CA ASP A 228 -15.38 3.72 -18.99
C ASP A 228 -14.26 3.01 -19.77
N GLU A 229 -13.26 3.76 -20.23
CA GLU A 229 -12.06 3.22 -20.85
C GLU A 229 -11.23 2.40 -19.85
N ILE A 230 -10.97 2.96 -18.67
CA ILE A 230 -10.26 2.31 -17.56
C ILE A 230 -10.99 1.02 -17.17
N ARG A 231 -12.32 1.09 -17.00
CA ARG A 231 -13.13 -0.08 -16.68
C ARG A 231 -13.00 -1.17 -17.76
N LYS A 232 -13.14 -0.81 -19.04
CA LYS A 232 -12.97 -1.76 -20.15
C LYS A 232 -11.56 -2.35 -20.20
N THR A 233 -10.52 -1.58 -19.89
CA THR A 233 -9.16 -2.11 -19.82
C THR A 233 -8.97 -3.08 -18.65
N ILE A 234 -9.55 -2.79 -17.48
CA ILE A 234 -9.51 -3.67 -16.31
C ILE A 234 -10.26 -4.97 -16.61
N GLU A 235 -11.47 -4.88 -17.18
CA GLU A 235 -12.27 -6.05 -17.59
C GLU A 235 -11.48 -6.92 -18.58
N LYS A 236 -10.89 -6.29 -19.61
CA LYS A 236 -10.05 -6.98 -20.59
C LYS A 236 -8.83 -7.66 -19.98
N TRP A 237 -8.26 -7.12 -18.90
CA TRP A 237 -7.13 -7.74 -18.20
C TRP A 237 -7.54 -8.87 -17.27
N GLN A 238 -8.77 -8.81 -16.74
CA GLN A 238 -9.35 -9.88 -15.92
C GLN A 238 -9.84 -11.06 -16.77
N GLU A 239 -10.11 -10.85 -18.07
CA GLU A 239 -10.39 -11.93 -19.00
C GLU A 239 -9.18 -12.88 -19.12
N LEU A 240 -9.41 -14.17 -18.88
CA LEU A 240 -8.41 -15.20 -19.12
C LEU A 240 -7.96 -15.13 -20.59
N PRO A 241 -6.64 -15.26 -20.88
CA PRO A 241 -6.18 -15.25 -22.25
C PRO A 241 -6.89 -16.36 -23.02
N PRO A 242 -7.43 -16.07 -24.23
CA PRO A 242 -8.15 -17.07 -24.98
C PRO A 242 -7.25 -18.28 -25.19
N ALA A 243 -7.82 -19.48 -25.02
CA ALA A 243 -7.07 -20.72 -25.15
C ALA A 243 -6.27 -20.71 -26.47
N LYS A 244 -4.95 -20.88 -26.37
CA LYS A 244 -4.06 -20.91 -27.54
C LYS A 244 -4.54 -22.03 -28.45
N ARG A 245 -5.17 -21.68 -29.57
CA ARG A 245 -5.47 -22.67 -30.61
C ARG A 245 -4.15 -23.23 -31.09
N ALA A 246 -4.03 -24.56 -31.11
CA ALA A 246 -2.87 -25.23 -31.69
C ALA A 246 -2.71 -24.72 -33.13
N LYS A 247 -1.64 -23.95 -33.39
CA LYS A 247 -1.30 -23.57 -34.76
C LYS A 247 -0.94 -24.86 -35.47
N LEU A 248 -1.76 -25.24 -36.44
CA LEU A 248 -1.49 -26.40 -37.27
C LEU A 248 -0.09 -26.26 -37.85
N LEU A 249 0.67 -27.34 -37.81
CA LEU A 249 1.94 -27.38 -38.50
C LEU A 249 1.69 -27.05 -39.98
N PRO A 250 2.61 -26.32 -40.64
CA PRO A 250 2.56 -26.16 -42.08
C PRO A 250 2.45 -27.53 -42.74
N VAL A 251 1.58 -27.66 -43.75
CA VAL A 251 1.45 -28.89 -44.53
C VAL A 251 2.84 -29.31 -45.01
N PRO A 252 3.25 -30.58 -44.80
CA PRO A 252 4.49 -31.08 -45.38
C PRO A 252 4.41 -31.00 -46.91
N ASP A 253 4.94 -29.94 -47.50
CA ASP A 253 5.01 -29.80 -48.95
C ASP A 253 5.93 -30.92 -49.49
N CYS A 254 5.38 -31.90 -50.21
CA CYS A 254 6.15 -32.97 -50.85
C CYS A 254 7.09 -32.46 -51.97
N LYS A 255 7.11 -31.16 -52.26
CA LYS A 255 7.97 -30.52 -53.26
C LYS A 255 8.79 -29.42 -52.61
N PRO A 256 10.09 -29.65 -52.31
CA PRO A 256 10.92 -28.59 -51.79
C PRO A 256 11.10 -27.53 -52.88
N ALA A 257 10.67 -26.29 -52.62
CA ALA A 257 11.06 -25.13 -53.41
C ALA A 257 12.60 -25.01 -53.35
N LYS A 258 13.29 -25.54 -54.37
CA LYS A 258 14.75 -25.51 -54.45
C LYS A 258 15.21 -24.06 -54.56
N LYS A 259 15.58 -23.43 -53.44
CA LYS A 259 16.24 -22.11 -53.42
C LYS A 259 17.65 -22.24 -54.02
N LYS A 260 17.77 -22.01 -55.33
CA LYS A 260 19.03 -22.05 -56.11
C LYS A 260 19.90 -20.79 -55.95
N ARG A 261 20.09 -20.29 -54.72
CA ARG A 261 20.98 -19.13 -54.48
C ARG A 261 22.36 -19.63 -54.02
N GLY A 262 23.43 -19.10 -54.61
CA GLY A 262 24.82 -19.57 -54.39
C GLY A 262 25.71 -18.64 -53.54
N GLY A 263 25.15 -17.70 -52.79
CA GLY A 263 25.92 -16.67 -52.09
C GLY A 263 26.72 -17.15 -50.87
N ARG A 264 27.76 -16.39 -50.48
CA ARG A 264 28.68 -16.68 -49.34
C ARG A 264 27.93 -16.96 -48.02
N ARG A 265 26.88 -16.19 -47.72
CA ARG A 265 26.03 -16.38 -46.51
C ARG A 265 25.27 -17.71 -46.54
N LEU A 266 24.73 -18.10 -47.68
CA LEU A 266 24.03 -19.39 -47.81
C LEU A 266 25.01 -20.57 -47.76
N ARG A 267 26.22 -20.42 -48.33
CA ARG A 267 27.28 -21.44 -48.22
C ARG A 267 27.70 -21.66 -46.77
N LYS A 268 27.93 -20.58 -46.01
CA LYS A 268 28.24 -20.67 -44.57
C LYS A 268 27.11 -21.28 -43.76
N MET A 269 25.85 -20.95 -44.05
CA MET A 269 24.68 -21.57 -43.41
C MET A 269 24.58 -23.07 -43.75
N LYS A 270 24.76 -23.46 -45.01
CA LYS A 270 24.75 -24.87 -45.44
C LYS A 270 25.91 -25.66 -44.83
N GLN A 271 27.09 -25.07 -44.70
CA GLN A 271 28.25 -25.71 -44.05
C GLN A 271 27.98 -26.04 -42.58
N ARG A 272 27.18 -25.24 -41.85
CA ARG A 272 26.85 -25.52 -40.44
C ARG A 272 25.99 -26.78 -40.26
N TYR A 273 25.13 -27.08 -41.22
CA TYR A 273 24.20 -28.21 -41.15
C TYR A 273 24.60 -29.37 -42.08
N ALA A 274 25.57 -29.18 -42.96
CA ALA A 274 26.07 -30.23 -43.83
C ALA A 274 27.03 -31.15 -43.07
N MET A 275 27.01 -32.44 -43.42
CA MET A 275 28.00 -33.39 -42.92
C MET A 275 29.40 -32.93 -43.32
N THR A 276 30.30 -32.92 -42.33
CA THR A 276 31.73 -32.64 -42.55
C THR A 276 32.33 -33.71 -43.44
N ASP A 277 33.41 -33.39 -44.15
CA ASP A 277 34.00 -34.32 -45.12
C ASP A 277 34.62 -35.55 -44.46
N GLU A 278 35.08 -35.44 -43.21
CA GLU A 278 35.50 -36.57 -42.38
C GLU A 278 34.33 -37.49 -42.02
N ARG A 279 33.17 -36.93 -41.65
CA ARG A 279 31.94 -37.72 -41.43
C ARG A 279 31.43 -38.39 -42.70
N LYS A 280 31.69 -37.81 -43.88
CA LYS A 280 31.39 -38.49 -45.15
C LYS A 280 32.36 -39.63 -45.46
N LYS A 281 33.63 -39.51 -45.06
CA LYS A 281 34.65 -40.56 -45.25
C LYS A 281 34.41 -41.74 -44.31
N THR A 282 34.06 -41.48 -43.05
CA THR A 282 33.66 -42.54 -42.10
C THR A 282 32.40 -43.25 -42.55
N ASN A 283 31.43 -42.54 -43.13
CA ASN A 283 30.25 -43.17 -43.73
C ASN A 283 30.50 -43.88 -45.08
N ARG A 284 31.76 -44.02 -45.54
CA ARG A 284 32.11 -44.78 -46.75
C ARG A 284 32.67 -46.14 -46.35
N MET A 285 31.84 -47.15 -46.48
CA MET A 285 32.21 -48.53 -46.24
C MET A 285 32.97 -49.10 -47.45
N LYS A 286 34.06 -49.84 -47.23
CA LYS A 286 34.75 -50.57 -48.29
C LYS A 286 34.10 -51.92 -48.49
N PHE A 287 33.55 -52.15 -49.68
CA PHE A 287 32.90 -53.41 -50.00
C PHE A 287 33.90 -54.58 -49.94
N GLY A 288 33.56 -55.63 -49.21
CA GLY A 288 34.36 -56.86 -49.10
C GLY A 288 35.51 -56.82 -48.09
N VAL A 289 35.65 -55.74 -47.30
CA VAL A 289 36.58 -55.67 -46.17
C VAL A 289 35.75 -55.51 -44.89
N PRO A 290 35.92 -56.37 -43.86
CA PRO A 290 35.24 -56.16 -42.58
C PRO A 290 35.75 -54.86 -41.95
N GLU A 291 34.83 -54.08 -41.40
CA GLU A 291 35.20 -52.85 -40.68
C GLU A 291 35.66 -53.16 -39.26
N GLU A 292 36.53 -52.28 -38.75
CA GLU A 292 36.96 -52.27 -37.34
C GLU A 292 35.93 -51.58 -36.44
#